data_AF-A0A502XNT7-F1
#
_entry.id   AF-A0A502XNT7-F1
#
_cell.length_a   1.000
_cell.length_b   1.000
_cell.length_c   1.000
_cell.angle_alpha   90.00
_cell.angle_beta   90.00
_cell.angle_gamma   90.00
#
_symmetry.space_group_name_H-M   'P 1'
#
loop_
_entity.id
_entity.type
_entity.pdbx_description
1 polymer ?
#
loop_
_entity_poly.entity_id
_entity_poly.type
_entity_poly.pdbx_seq_one_letter_code
_entity_poly.pdbx_strand_id
1 'polypeptide(L)'
;MQTGVSFIESSGTGAVVFSNTGSAAYIGSGNRTLALGGTNTGLNTMGGTIIDGPGGLTQLAKNDSGTWVLTGNNSYSGNTVINDGNLVIGNGGTSGNAGTGNVVVVNSTSTLSFNRSDMFNFTGTISGAGKLAQIGAGTTVLTAAGNDTGGTSISAGTLQVNGGLTTPTIAMTGTSALTVNGTVGTTAGGTSALTGDAGASTINVGNGGTLRAAGDLGGGSDIVNLTGTLNTGAGGLNLGAGNDTLTLNDGAVLTGTVNAGTGGETGAGDTFRVINTVNRTVQGAGLSGFESLDKQGSGTLTLTGDHSYSSGTTIQGGTLQVGSGAIAGTLTTPTVANNGTLAFNLNNNYSFDGAISGTGSVNKLGTGTTTLTGTNSYSGATNINAGTLLINGNQSAATGQTNVATGATLGGTGIIGGSVTVADGGTFAPGGAGNAPGTLTINGNLALGNSNLNVNFGEANVPGGAFNDLINVGGNMT
;
A
#
# COMPACT_ATOMS: atom_id res chain seq x y z
N MET A 1 41.10 12.34 -29.94
CA MET A 1 41.68 11.36 -28.98
C MET A 1 42.53 10.34 -29.71
N GLN A 2 43.75 10.08 -29.22
CA GLN A 2 44.64 9.02 -29.72
C GLN A 2 44.23 7.66 -29.12
N THR A 3 44.77 6.54 -29.63
CA THR A 3 44.75 5.24 -28.96
C THR A 3 45.37 5.32 -27.56
N GLY A 4 44.87 4.54 -26.59
CA GLY A 4 45.31 4.62 -25.19
C GLY A 4 44.40 5.53 -24.33
N VAL A 5 44.99 6.20 -23.34
CA VAL A 5 44.23 7.04 -22.39
C VAL A 5 44.40 8.53 -22.73
N SER A 6 43.28 9.25 -22.86
CA SER A 6 43.25 10.71 -22.99
C SER A 6 42.61 11.31 -21.74
N PHE A 7 43.25 12.30 -21.12
CA PHE A 7 42.78 12.91 -19.88
C PHE A 7 42.18 14.30 -20.13
N ILE A 8 41.10 14.60 -19.41
CA ILE A 8 40.57 15.94 -19.24
C ILE A 8 40.43 16.17 -17.73
N GLU A 9 41.29 17.03 -17.20
CA GLU A 9 41.36 17.34 -15.78
C GLU A 9 40.82 18.76 -15.54
N SER A 10 39.87 18.90 -14.62
CA SER A 10 39.31 20.21 -14.24
C SER A 10 39.37 20.38 -12.73
N SER A 11 40.20 21.31 -12.27
CA SER A 11 40.38 21.65 -10.86
C SER A 11 40.31 23.17 -10.68
N GLY A 12 39.74 23.64 -9.57
CA GLY A 12 39.51 25.06 -9.29
C GLY A 12 38.04 25.37 -9.01
N THR A 13 37.68 26.65 -9.10
CA THR A 13 36.35 27.17 -8.68
C THR A 13 35.37 27.39 -9.83
N GLY A 14 35.82 27.33 -11.10
CA GLY A 14 34.98 27.57 -12.28
C GLY A 14 34.81 26.31 -13.12
N ALA A 15 33.58 25.95 -13.49
CA ALA A 15 33.30 24.75 -14.28
C ALA A 15 33.82 24.84 -15.71
N VAL A 16 34.27 23.70 -16.26
CA VAL A 16 34.58 23.57 -17.69
C VAL A 16 33.33 23.09 -18.43
N VAL A 17 32.93 23.78 -19.48
CA VAL A 17 31.74 23.45 -20.29
C VAL A 17 32.13 23.26 -21.74
N PHE A 18 32.09 22.00 -22.21
CA PHE A 18 32.19 21.68 -23.62
C PHE A 18 30.79 21.74 -24.24
N SER A 19 30.47 22.88 -24.85
CA SER A 19 29.15 23.15 -25.42
C SER A 19 28.93 22.59 -26.83
N ASN A 20 30.00 22.18 -27.52
CA ASN A 20 29.89 21.55 -28.84
C ASN A 20 29.27 20.15 -28.70
N THR A 21 28.19 19.88 -29.41
CA THR A 21 27.44 18.61 -29.38
C THR A 21 27.92 17.58 -30.41
N GLY A 22 28.86 17.95 -31.28
CA GLY A 22 29.45 17.06 -32.28
C GLY A 22 30.18 15.87 -31.66
N SER A 23 30.41 14.85 -32.47
CA SER A 23 31.15 13.66 -32.05
C SER A 23 32.63 13.96 -31.81
N ALA A 24 33.21 13.37 -30.78
CA ALA A 24 34.65 13.40 -30.58
C ALA A 24 35.39 12.86 -31.82
N ALA A 25 36.45 13.55 -32.23
CA ALA A 25 37.31 13.10 -33.33
C ALA A 25 38.43 12.17 -32.80
N TYR A 26 38.72 11.09 -33.53
CA TYR A 26 39.72 10.09 -33.16
C TYR A 26 40.87 10.03 -34.15
N ILE A 27 42.08 9.74 -33.65
CA ILE A 27 43.29 9.49 -34.44
C ILE A 27 43.76 8.07 -34.12
N GLY A 28 44.17 7.31 -35.16
CA GLY A 28 44.66 5.93 -35.05
C GLY A 28 43.56 4.85 -35.02
N SER A 29 43.93 3.60 -34.74
CA SER A 29 43.01 2.44 -34.63
C SER A 29 43.27 1.65 -33.34
N GLY A 30 42.23 1.23 -32.62
CA GLY A 30 42.35 0.42 -31.40
C GLY A 30 41.57 0.94 -30.19
N ASN A 31 41.73 0.29 -29.04
CA ASN A 31 41.00 0.62 -27.82
C ASN A 31 41.43 1.97 -27.22
N ARG A 32 40.47 2.64 -26.58
CA ARG A 32 40.65 3.98 -26.02
C ARG A 32 39.95 4.14 -24.67
N THR A 33 40.47 5.03 -23.85
CA THR A 33 39.82 5.51 -22.64
C THR A 33 39.83 7.03 -22.63
N LEU A 34 38.65 7.64 -22.52
CA LEU A 34 38.52 9.05 -22.12
C LEU A 34 38.44 9.10 -20.60
N ALA A 35 39.43 9.70 -19.95
CA ALA A 35 39.46 9.92 -18.51
C ALA A 35 39.04 11.36 -18.22
N LEU A 36 37.95 11.52 -17.46
CA LEU A 36 37.45 12.77 -16.93
C LEU A 36 37.84 12.85 -15.45
N GLY A 37 38.60 13.85 -15.03
CA GLY A 37 39.12 13.97 -13.67
C GLY A 37 39.03 15.37 -13.09
N GLY A 38 39.70 15.56 -11.96
CA GLY A 38 39.84 16.83 -11.25
C GLY A 38 38.85 17.05 -10.10
N THR A 39 39.13 18.09 -9.31
CA THR A 39 38.46 18.37 -8.01
C THR A 39 37.48 19.53 -8.05
N ASN A 40 37.07 19.98 -9.25
CA ASN A 40 36.14 21.10 -9.40
C ASN A 40 34.83 20.86 -8.62
N THR A 41 34.40 21.87 -7.87
CA THR A 41 33.13 21.83 -7.12
C THR A 41 31.92 22.25 -7.98
N GLY A 42 32.16 22.93 -9.11
CA GLY A 42 31.17 23.19 -10.13
C GLY A 42 30.90 21.99 -11.04
N LEU A 43 29.84 22.07 -11.84
CA LEU A 43 29.43 21.01 -12.75
C LEU A 43 30.21 21.08 -14.07
N ASN A 44 31.30 20.33 -14.19
CA ASN A 44 31.97 20.18 -15.49
C ASN A 44 31.02 19.49 -16.46
N THR A 45 30.82 20.03 -17.66
CA THR A 45 29.82 19.54 -18.60
C THR A 45 30.48 19.09 -19.90
N MET A 46 30.17 17.87 -20.31
CA MET A 46 30.53 17.31 -21.62
C MET A 46 29.27 17.20 -22.49
N GLY A 47 29.10 18.17 -23.38
CA GLY A 47 28.00 18.19 -24.36
C GLY A 47 28.26 17.41 -25.64
N GLY A 48 29.54 17.16 -25.96
CA GLY A 48 29.93 16.39 -27.14
C GLY A 48 29.54 14.92 -27.02
N THR A 49 29.27 14.28 -28.16
CA THR A 49 28.96 12.85 -28.19
C THR A 49 30.26 12.03 -28.23
N ILE A 50 30.37 11.04 -27.35
CA ILE A 50 31.47 10.07 -27.32
C ILE A 50 31.00 8.83 -28.07
N ILE A 51 31.82 8.34 -28.99
CA ILE A 51 31.54 7.15 -29.81
C ILE A 51 32.72 6.18 -29.75
N ASP A 52 32.56 4.98 -30.31
CA ASP A 52 33.71 4.11 -30.54
C ASP A 52 34.60 4.68 -31.64
N GLY A 53 35.91 4.67 -31.40
CA GLY A 53 36.88 5.04 -32.41
C GLY A 53 37.10 3.90 -33.42
N PRO A 54 37.79 4.16 -34.55
CA PRO A 54 38.11 3.10 -35.50
C PRO A 54 38.86 1.93 -34.85
N GLY A 55 38.42 0.71 -35.13
CA GLY A 55 39.11 -0.54 -34.79
C GLY A 55 39.22 -0.88 -33.30
N GLY A 56 38.39 -0.31 -32.42
CA GLY A 56 38.34 -0.68 -31.01
C GLY A 56 37.27 0.05 -30.22
N LEU A 57 37.03 -0.43 -29.00
CA LEU A 57 36.04 0.16 -28.09
C LEU A 57 36.59 1.42 -27.41
N THR A 58 35.69 2.37 -27.12
CA THR A 58 35.97 3.53 -26.26
C THR A 58 35.37 3.29 -24.88
N GLN A 59 36.18 3.44 -23.83
CA GLN A 59 35.75 3.47 -22.43
C GLN A 59 35.70 4.90 -21.91
N LEU A 60 34.84 5.13 -20.93
CA LEU A 60 34.83 6.37 -20.15
C LEU A 60 35.30 6.06 -18.73
N ALA A 61 36.25 6.82 -18.21
CA ALA A 61 36.67 6.76 -16.81
C ALA A 61 36.38 8.11 -16.15
N LYS A 62 35.69 8.10 -15.02
CA LYS A 62 35.49 9.28 -14.16
C LYS A 62 36.36 9.12 -12.91
N ASN A 63 37.36 9.97 -12.78
CA ASN A 63 38.35 9.98 -11.71
C ASN A 63 38.17 11.20 -10.79
N ASP A 64 38.78 11.15 -9.61
CA ASP A 64 38.81 12.23 -8.61
C ASP A 64 37.45 12.70 -8.11
N SER A 65 37.43 13.59 -7.12
CA SER A 65 36.23 13.94 -6.36
C SER A 65 35.24 14.85 -7.09
N GLY A 66 35.63 15.49 -8.20
CA GLY A 66 34.78 16.46 -8.91
C GLY A 66 33.55 15.83 -9.56
N THR A 67 32.65 16.69 -10.05
CA THR A 67 31.44 16.25 -10.78
C THR A 67 31.59 16.49 -12.27
N TRP A 68 31.20 15.48 -13.08
CA TRP A 68 31.07 15.61 -14.53
C TRP A 68 29.65 15.29 -14.96
N VAL A 69 29.11 16.11 -15.87
CA VAL A 69 27.75 16.00 -16.42
C VAL A 69 27.85 15.63 -17.90
N LEU A 70 27.26 14.51 -18.28
CA LEU A 70 27.13 14.08 -19.68
C LEU A 70 25.79 14.54 -20.22
N THR A 71 25.80 15.56 -21.08
CA THR A 71 24.59 16.01 -21.78
C THR A 71 24.54 15.51 -23.23
N GLY A 72 25.66 15.02 -23.77
CA GLY A 72 25.72 14.35 -25.08
C GLY A 72 25.11 12.95 -25.06
N ASN A 73 24.41 12.57 -26.14
CA ASN A 73 23.93 11.21 -26.35
C ASN A 73 25.08 10.35 -26.90
N ASN A 74 25.74 9.61 -26.01
CA ASN A 74 26.91 8.80 -26.36
C ASN A 74 26.50 7.44 -26.94
N SER A 75 27.39 6.84 -27.74
CA SER A 75 27.18 5.53 -28.38
C SER A 75 28.44 4.64 -28.35
N TYR A 76 29.39 4.92 -27.45
CA TYR A 76 30.53 4.03 -27.23
C TYR A 76 30.05 2.73 -26.55
N SER A 77 30.74 1.63 -26.88
CA SER A 77 30.37 0.29 -26.38
C SER A 77 31.21 -0.18 -25.20
N GLY A 78 32.34 0.49 -24.91
CA GLY A 78 33.13 0.20 -23.72
C GLY A 78 32.40 0.58 -22.44
N ASN A 79 32.88 0.04 -21.32
CA ASN A 79 32.31 0.35 -20.01
C ASN A 79 32.57 1.80 -19.61
N THR A 80 31.66 2.32 -18.79
CA THR A 80 31.87 3.52 -18.00
C THR A 80 32.34 3.12 -16.61
N VAL A 81 33.49 3.62 -16.17
CA VAL A 81 34.07 3.31 -14.85
C VAL A 81 34.14 4.60 -14.04
N ILE A 82 33.42 4.67 -12.93
CA ILE A 82 33.43 5.79 -11.99
C ILE A 82 34.33 5.39 -10.82
N ASN A 83 35.58 5.83 -10.89
CA ASN A 83 36.58 5.59 -9.85
C ASN A 83 36.36 6.50 -8.64
N ASP A 84 36.03 7.78 -8.83
CA ASP A 84 35.68 8.69 -7.73
C ASP A 84 34.73 9.82 -8.18
N GLY A 85 34.13 10.50 -7.21
CA GLY A 85 33.23 11.65 -7.43
C GLY A 85 31.89 11.28 -8.04
N ASN A 86 31.27 12.22 -8.76
CA ASN A 86 29.93 12.06 -9.31
C ASN A 86 29.94 12.15 -10.85
N LEU A 87 29.32 11.17 -11.52
CA LEU A 87 28.97 11.25 -12.93
C LEU A 87 27.47 11.46 -13.05
N VAL A 88 27.05 12.60 -13.58
CA VAL A 88 25.65 12.95 -13.79
C VAL A 88 25.28 12.72 -15.25
N ILE A 89 24.21 11.99 -15.48
CA ILE A 89 23.61 11.75 -16.80
C ILE A 89 22.46 12.74 -17.00
N GLY A 90 22.64 13.66 -17.95
CA GLY A 90 21.71 14.75 -18.20
C GLY A 90 21.84 15.91 -17.22
N ASN A 91 21.16 17.01 -17.55
CA ASN A 91 21.13 18.26 -16.79
C ASN A 91 19.69 18.77 -16.54
N GLY A 92 18.74 17.85 -16.44
CA GLY A 92 17.29 18.11 -16.37
C GLY A 92 16.60 18.11 -17.73
N GLY A 93 17.35 18.01 -18.84
CA GLY A 93 16.81 17.80 -20.19
C GLY A 93 16.53 16.33 -20.53
N THR A 94 16.43 16.06 -21.83
CA THR A 94 16.16 14.72 -22.41
C THR A 94 17.37 14.12 -23.14
N SER A 95 18.57 14.64 -22.88
CA SER A 95 19.82 14.17 -23.48
C SER A 95 20.84 13.76 -22.40
N GLY A 96 21.83 12.95 -22.80
CA GLY A 96 22.81 12.39 -21.89
C GLY A 96 22.61 10.89 -21.68
N ASN A 97 23.69 10.11 -21.78
CA ASN A 97 23.75 8.69 -21.39
C ASN A 97 25.19 8.28 -21.04
N ALA A 98 25.37 7.07 -20.50
CA ALA A 98 26.68 6.50 -20.15
C ALA A 98 27.22 5.50 -21.20
N GLY A 99 26.88 5.70 -22.48
CA GLY A 99 27.16 4.76 -23.57
C GLY A 99 26.24 3.52 -23.53
N THR A 100 26.61 2.49 -24.29
CA THR A 100 25.85 1.23 -24.36
C THR A 100 26.48 0.10 -23.52
N GLY A 101 27.66 0.33 -22.95
CA GLY A 101 28.35 -0.62 -22.06
C GLY A 101 27.77 -0.63 -20.64
N ASN A 102 28.43 -1.38 -19.76
CA ASN A 102 28.07 -1.42 -18.34
C ASN A 102 28.66 -0.22 -17.59
N VAL A 103 28.10 0.10 -16.43
CA VAL A 103 28.64 1.12 -15.52
C VAL A 103 29.19 0.46 -14.26
N VAL A 104 30.45 0.72 -13.93
CA VAL A 104 31.10 0.27 -12.69
C VAL A 104 31.35 1.47 -11.79
N VAL A 105 30.69 1.53 -10.64
CA VAL A 105 30.85 2.59 -9.62
C VAL A 105 31.74 2.04 -8.50
N VAL A 106 33.03 2.33 -8.60
CA VAL A 106 34.08 1.58 -7.89
C VAL A 106 34.07 1.85 -6.38
N ASN A 107 34.16 3.12 -5.99
CA ASN A 107 34.30 3.51 -4.58
C ASN A 107 32.95 3.84 -3.95
N SER A 108 32.81 3.58 -2.65
CA SER A 108 31.57 3.85 -1.89
C SER A 108 31.20 5.34 -1.78
N THR A 109 32.16 6.22 -2.05
CA THR A 109 31.98 7.67 -2.16
C THR A 109 31.52 8.12 -3.55
N SER A 110 31.69 7.26 -4.55
CA SER A 110 31.34 7.56 -5.94
C SER A 110 29.84 7.44 -6.19
N THR A 111 29.32 8.23 -7.12
CA THR A 111 27.90 8.21 -7.48
C THR A 111 27.70 8.25 -8.98
N LEU A 112 26.79 7.41 -9.49
CA LEU A 112 26.13 7.58 -10.78
C LEU A 112 24.79 8.29 -10.54
N SER A 113 24.63 9.49 -11.07
CA SER A 113 23.39 10.26 -10.93
C SER A 113 22.64 10.36 -12.26
N PHE A 114 21.31 10.23 -12.24
CA PHE A 114 20.44 10.48 -13.39
C PHE A 114 19.64 11.77 -13.16
N ASN A 115 19.93 12.80 -13.96
CA ASN A 115 19.22 14.07 -13.98
C ASN A 115 18.57 14.28 -15.35
N ARG A 116 17.51 13.52 -15.61
CA ARG A 116 16.73 13.60 -16.85
C ARG A 116 15.27 13.92 -16.54
N SER A 117 14.57 14.57 -17.46
CA SER A 117 13.14 14.90 -17.33
C SER A 117 12.20 13.92 -18.04
N ASP A 118 12.72 13.04 -18.89
CA ASP A 118 11.96 12.05 -19.63
C ASP A 118 12.12 10.63 -19.05
N MET A 119 11.45 9.67 -19.69
CA MET A 119 11.70 8.26 -19.44
C MET A 119 12.99 7.81 -20.13
N PHE A 120 13.94 7.31 -19.37
CA PHE A 120 15.24 6.85 -19.84
C PHE A 120 15.47 5.37 -19.50
N ASN A 121 15.59 4.53 -20.53
CA ASN A 121 15.88 3.12 -20.38
C ASN A 121 17.39 2.89 -20.25
N PHE A 122 17.85 2.52 -19.06
CA PHE A 122 19.22 2.10 -18.82
C PHE A 122 19.34 0.58 -19.00
N THR A 123 20.01 0.18 -20.08
CA THR A 123 20.07 -1.22 -20.54
C THR A 123 21.30 -1.99 -20.08
N GLY A 124 22.38 -1.31 -19.70
CA GLY A 124 23.56 -1.92 -19.09
C GLY A 124 23.29 -2.38 -17.65
N THR A 125 24.28 -3.05 -17.05
CA THR A 125 24.30 -3.30 -15.60
C THR A 125 25.05 -2.20 -14.86
N ILE A 126 24.63 -1.91 -13.63
CA ILE A 126 25.41 -1.16 -12.64
C ILE A 126 26.10 -2.15 -11.70
N SER A 127 27.37 -1.94 -11.37
CA SER A 127 28.08 -2.75 -10.38
C SER A 127 29.06 -1.93 -9.56
N GLY A 128 29.52 -2.47 -8.42
CA GLY A 128 30.54 -1.87 -7.57
C GLY A 128 29.99 -1.30 -6.26
N ALA A 129 30.87 -0.76 -5.42
CA ALA A 129 30.52 -0.33 -4.06
C ALA A 129 29.86 1.06 -4.00
N GLY A 130 29.83 1.80 -5.12
CA GLY A 130 29.30 3.15 -5.17
C GLY A 130 27.78 3.24 -5.29
N LYS A 131 27.28 4.48 -5.35
CA LYS A 131 25.86 4.81 -5.22
C LYS A 131 25.18 5.06 -6.56
N LEU A 132 23.87 4.84 -6.57
CA LEU A 132 22.94 5.26 -7.62
C LEU A 132 22.06 6.40 -7.09
N ALA A 133 21.92 7.48 -7.86
CA ALA A 133 21.06 8.60 -7.50
C ALA A 133 20.09 8.96 -8.64
N GLN A 134 18.79 8.91 -8.38
CA GLN A 134 17.76 9.49 -9.25
C GLN A 134 17.46 10.92 -8.76
N ILE A 135 17.84 11.92 -9.55
CA ILE A 135 17.76 13.33 -9.15
C ILE A 135 16.99 14.22 -10.14
N GLY A 136 16.58 13.66 -11.29
CA GLY A 136 15.77 14.34 -12.30
C GLY A 136 14.27 14.08 -12.15
N ALA A 137 13.44 14.96 -12.69
CA ALA A 137 11.98 14.83 -12.64
C ALA A 137 11.41 13.67 -13.48
N GLY A 138 12.22 13.09 -14.37
CA GLY A 138 11.83 12.00 -15.25
C GLY A 138 11.81 10.63 -14.59
N THR A 139 11.83 9.58 -15.42
CA THR A 139 11.84 8.18 -14.97
C THR A 139 13.10 7.49 -15.46
N THR A 140 13.96 7.04 -14.56
CA THR A 140 15.06 6.12 -14.92
C THR A 140 14.57 4.68 -14.80
N VAL A 141 14.66 3.92 -15.89
CA VAL A 141 14.25 2.51 -15.93
C VAL A 141 15.48 1.61 -15.95
N LEU A 142 15.69 0.84 -14.89
CA LEU A 142 16.69 -0.23 -14.84
C LEU A 142 16.11 -1.51 -15.45
N THR A 143 16.58 -1.89 -16.64
CA THR A 143 16.06 -3.06 -17.35
C THR A 143 16.87 -4.34 -17.08
N ALA A 144 18.14 -4.21 -16.74
CA ALA A 144 19.02 -5.35 -16.51
C ALA A 144 18.66 -6.09 -15.21
N ALA A 145 18.78 -7.43 -15.22
CA ALA A 145 18.42 -8.28 -14.08
C ALA A 145 19.35 -8.15 -12.86
N GLY A 146 20.57 -7.59 -13.04
CA GLY A 146 21.59 -7.53 -11.99
C GLY A 146 22.25 -6.16 -11.92
N ASN A 147 21.60 -5.21 -11.24
CA ASN A 147 22.24 -3.97 -10.80
C ASN A 147 22.64 -4.13 -9.34
N ASP A 148 23.89 -3.81 -9.01
CA ASP A 148 24.44 -3.86 -7.66
C ASP A 148 25.03 -2.50 -7.31
N THR A 149 24.60 -1.95 -6.18
CA THR A 149 24.97 -0.61 -5.71
C THR A 149 25.18 -0.64 -4.21
N GLY A 150 26.12 0.14 -3.70
CA GLY A 150 26.33 0.33 -2.26
C GLY A 150 25.32 1.26 -1.59
N GLY A 151 24.35 1.79 -2.35
CA GLY A 151 23.25 2.60 -1.86
C GLY A 151 22.49 3.25 -3.00
N THR A 152 21.20 3.48 -2.81
CA THR A 152 20.32 4.13 -3.78
C THR A 152 19.66 5.35 -3.16
N SER A 153 19.59 6.47 -3.87
CA SER A 153 18.80 7.64 -3.50
C SER A 153 17.85 8.06 -4.62
N ILE A 154 16.66 8.52 -4.25
CA ILE A 154 15.64 9.05 -5.15
C ILE A 154 15.20 10.39 -4.57
N SER A 155 15.65 11.49 -5.16
CA SER A 155 15.35 12.84 -4.66
C SER A 155 14.38 13.63 -5.53
N ALA A 156 14.04 13.10 -6.71
CA ALA A 156 13.04 13.62 -7.62
C ALA A 156 12.61 12.54 -8.62
N GLY A 157 11.43 12.68 -9.21
CA GLY A 157 10.98 11.80 -10.29
C GLY A 157 10.85 10.34 -9.86
N THR A 158 11.12 9.42 -10.78
CA THR A 158 10.90 7.98 -10.55
C THR A 158 12.15 7.15 -10.85
N LEU A 159 12.50 6.25 -9.93
CA LEU A 159 13.34 5.09 -10.25
C LEU A 159 12.44 3.88 -10.48
N GLN A 160 12.46 3.33 -11.70
CA GLN A 160 11.72 2.14 -12.06
C GLN A 160 12.67 0.94 -12.23
N VAL A 161 12.42 -0.14 -11.50
CA VAL A 161 13.21 -1.38 -11.56
C VAL A 161 12.38 -2.45 -12.26
N ASN A 162 12.69 -2.68 -13.55
CA ASN A 162 12.10 -3.77 -14.33
C ASN A 162 12.88 -5.08 -14.20
N GLY A 163 14.21 -4.98 -14.04
CA GLY A 163 15.08 -6.12 -13.81
C GLY A 163 15.35 -6.35 -12.33
N GLY A 164 16.60 -6.18 -11.89
CA GLY A 164 16.96 -6.34 -10.47
C GLY A 164 17.82 -5.21 -9.95
N LEU A 165 17.59 -4.81 -8.70
CA LEU A 165 18.41 -3.86 -7.95
C LEU A 165 18.76 -4.45 -6.59
N THR A 166 20.05 -4.74 -6.41
CA THR A 166 20.65 -5.07 -5.12
C THR A 166 21.21 -3.79 -4.53
N THR A 167 20.65 -3.36 -3.41
CA THR A 167 21.08 -2.13 -2.70
C THR A 167 20.86 -2.28 -1.20
N PRO A 168 21.84 -1.96 -0.33
CA PRO A 168 21.67 -2.03 1.12
C PRO A 168 20.70 -0.96 1.62
N THR A 169 20.64 0.20 0.96
CA THR A 169 19.82 1.34 1.39
C THR A 169 19.04 1.94 0.22
N ILE A 170 17.88 2.50 0.53
CA ILE A 170 17.05 3.29 -0.38
C ILE A 170 16.64 4.55 0.38
N ALA A 171 17.18 5.70 -0.01
CA ALA A 171 16.77 6.99 0.53
C ALA A 171 15.78 7.67 -0.43
N MET A 172 14.57 7.97 0.03
CA MET A 172 13.54 8.68 -0.71
C MET A 172 13.36 10.07 -0.11
N THR A 173 13.62 11.13 -0.86
CA THR A 173 13.59 12.50 -0.33
C THR A 173 12.82 13.43 -1.27
N GLY A 174 12.17 14.45 -0.73
CA GLY A 174 11.31 15.32 -1.53
C GLY A 174 10.18 14.52 -2.19
N THR A 175 9.61 15.04 -3.28
CA THR A 175 8.61 14.28 -4.04
C THR A 175 9.28 13.25 -4.92
N SER A 176 9.20 11.98 -4.53
CA SER A 176 9.96 10.90 -5.15
C SER A 176 9.14 9.63 -5.32
N ALA A 177 9.52 8.80 -6.30
CA ALA A 177 8.84 7.54 -6.54
C ALA A 177 9.80 6.37 -6.84
N LEU A 178 9.46 5.20 -6.28
CA LEU A 178 10.07 3.91 -6.59
C LEU A 178 9.02 3.00 -7.22
N THR A 179 9.26 2.53 -8.43
CA THR A 179 8.42 1.52 -9.09
C THR A 179 9.18 0.20 -9.22
N VAL A 180 8.62 -0.90 -8.72
CA VAL A 180 9.25 -2.23 -8.70
C VAL A 180 8.41 -3.21 -9.50
N ASN A 181 8.84 -3.49 -10.73
CA ASN A 181 8.26 -4.53 -11.57
C ASN A 181 9.10 -5.82 -11.58
N GLY A 182 10.39 -5.71 -11.24
CA GLY A 182 11.28 -6.83 -11.02
C GLY A 182 11.59 -7.02 -9.53
N THR A 183 12.85 -7.11 -9.14
CA THR A 183 13.24 -7.37 -7.74
C THR A 183 14.12 -6.28 -7.14
N VAL A 184 13.77 -5.80 -5.95
CA VAL A 184 14.61 -4.88 -5.14
C VAL A 184 14.85 -5.49 -3.77
N GLY A 185 16.10 -5.44 -3.28
CA GLY A 185 16.47 -5.91 -1.96
C GLY A 185 17.98 -5.88 -1.74
N THR A 186 18.47 -6.61 -0.74
CA THR A 186 19.93 -6.80 -0.54
C THR A 186 20.40 -8.17 -1.04
N THR A 187 21.71 -8.37 -1.06
CA THR A 187 22.34 -9.66 -1.36
C THR A 187 21.76 -10.79 -0.50
N ALA A 188 21.69 -12.00 -1.05
CA ALA A 188 21.08 -13.17 -0.41
C ALA A 188 19.59 -13.01 -0.05
N GLY A 189 18.91 -12.02 -0.65
CA GLY A 189 17.52 -11.74 -0.36
C GLY A 189 17.35 -11.19 1.04
N GLY A 190 18.14 -10.22 1.50
CA GLY A 190 17.78 -9.43 2.68
C GLY A 190 16.83 -8.27 2.33
N THR A 191 16.49 -7.46 3.32
CA THR A 191 15.67 -6.24 3.18
C THR A 191 16.55 -5.00 3.10
N SER A 192 16.35 -4.15 2.11
CA SER A 192 17.01 -2.85 2.03
C SER A 192 16.49 -1.93 3.14
N ALA A 193 17.38 -1.13 3.74
CA ALA A 193 16.98 -0.10 4.70
C ALA A 193 16.40 1.10 3.94
N LEU A 194 15.11 1.35 4.15
CA LEU A 194 14.37 2.44 3.55
C LEU A 194 14.34 3.63 4.52
N THR A 195 14.66 4.81 4.02
CA THR A 195 14.59 6.06 4.78
C THR A 195 13.93 7.13 3.94
N GLY A 196 13.10 7.99 4.53
CA GLY A 196 12.68 9.23 3.88
C GLY A 196 12.72 10.48 4.73
N ASP A 197 12.20 11.56 4.17
CA ASP A 197 12.15 12.90 4.75
C ASP A 197 10.69 13.40 4.86
N ALA A 198 10.43 14.70 4.95
CA ALA A 198 9.06 15.23 5.02
C ALA A 198 8.36 15.35 3.63
N GLY A 199 9.01 14.88 2.57
CA GLY A 199 8.49 14.90 1.21
C GLY A 199 7.69 13.64 0.88
N ALA A 200 6.59 13.82 0.16
CA ALA A 200 5.73 12.71 -0.24
C ALA A 200 6.46 11.69 -1.13
N SER A 201 6.49 10.46 -0.66
CA SER A 201 7.09 9.30 -1.30
C SER A 201 6.03 8.36 -1.87
N THR A 202 6.25 7.86 -3.09
CA THR A 202 5.36 6.86 -3.71
C THR A 202 6.11 5.58 -4.02
N ILE A 203 5.65 4.46 -3.48
CA ILE A 203 6.13 3.12 -3.81
C ILE A 203 5.04 2.37 -4.58
N ASN A 204 5.37 1.94 -5.78
CA ASN A 204 4.52 1.06 -6.59
C ASN A 204 5.21 -0.29 -6.74
N VAL A 205 4.59 -1.37 -6.26
CA VAL A 205 5.05 -2.74 -6.53
C VAL A 205 4.11 -3.38 -7.53
N GLY A 206 4.58 -3.49 -8.77
CA GLY A 206 3.85 -4.05 -9.90
C GLY A 206 3.63 -5.56 -9.80
N ASN A 207 2.76 -6.09 -10.66
CA ASN A 207 2.47 -7.53 -10.71
C ASN A 207 3.75 -8.32 -11.01
N GLY A 208 4.01 -9.37 -10.22
CA GLY A 208 5.26 -10.14 -10.28
C GLY A 208 6.48 -9.44 -9.67
N GLY A 209 6.39 -8.14 -9.38
CA GLY A 209 7.42 -7.38 -8.69
C GLY A 209 7.57 -7.80 -7.23
N THR A 210 8.79 -7.72 -6.71
CA THR A 210 9.12 -7.99 -5.31
C THR A 210 10.01 -6.90 -4.74
N LEU A 211 9.49 -6.15 -3.78
CA LEU A 211 10.25 -5.21 -2.96
C LEU A 211 10.54 -5.84 -1.59
N ARG A 212 11.82 -6.01 -1.27
CA ARG A 212 12.28 -6.42 0.05
C ARG A 212 12.89 -5.22 0.75
N ALA A 213 12.11 -4.50 1.54
CA ALA A 213 12.57 -3.28 2.19
C ALA A 213 11.84 -3.06 3.52
N ALA A 214 12.57 -2.50 4.48
CA ALA A 214 12.09 -2.17 5.81
C ALA A 214 12.68 -0.83 6.24
N GLY A 215 11.99 -0.10 7.10
CA GLY A 215 12.44 1.21 7.57
C GLY A 215 11.31 2.21 7.66
N ASP A 216 11.60 3.48 7.40
CA ASP A 216 10.70 4.60 7.65
C ASP A 216 10.70 5.57 6.46
N LEU A 217 9.53 5.88 5.89
CA LEU A 217 9.40 6.87 4.81
C LEU A 217 9.41 8.32 5.31
N GLY A 218 9.32 8.54 6.63
CA GLY A 218 9.51 9.85 7.23
C GLY A 218 8.20 10.57 7.46
N GLY A 219 7.91 11.59 6.68
CA GLY A 219 6.62 12.26 6.73
C GLY A 219 6.23 12.82 5.38
N GLY A 220 5.13 13.55 5.34
CA GLY A 220 4.44 13.83 4.08
C GLY A 220 3.31 12.82 3.88
N SER A 221 2.62 12.91 2.76
CA SER A 221 1.54 11.96 2.43
C SER A 221 2.10 10.86 1.54
N ASP A 222 2.52 9.76 2.15
CA ASP A 222 3.17 8.66 1.49
C ASP A 222 2.17 7.65 0.94
N ILE A 223 2.53 7.03 -0.20
CA ILE A 223 1.67 6.09 -0.90
C ILE A 223 2.43 4.80 -1.17
N VAL A 224 1.87 3.68 -0.75
CA VAL A 224 2.34 2.33 -1.07
C VAL A 224 1.25 1.57 -1.80
N ASN A 225 1.44 1.32 -3.10
CA ASN A 225 0.52 0.57 -3.94
C ASN A 225 1.07 -0.81 -4.27
N LEU A 226 0.37 -1.86 -3.86
CA LEU A 226 0.80 -3.24 -4.07
C LEU A 226 -0.13 -3.96 -5.04
N THR A 227 0.45 -4.50 -6.11
CA THR A 227 -0.09 -5.60 -6.94
C THR A 227 0.86 -6.81 -6.92
N GLY A 228 2.14 -6.60 -6.61
CA GLY A 228 3.14 -7.65 -6.34
C GLY A 228 3.42 -7.84 -4.84
N THR A 229 4.67 -8.23 -4.52
CA THR A 229 5.09 -8.59 -3.17
C THR A 229 5.86 -7.47 -2.47
N LEU A 230 5.42 -7.05 -1.29
CA LEU A 230 6.22 -6.30 -0.32
C LEU A 230 6.63 -7.25 0.82
N ASN A 231 7.93 -7.36 1.09
CA ASN A 231 8.48 -8.12 2.21
C ASN A 231 9.33 -7.21 3.10
N THR A 232 8.81 -6.86 4.27
CA THR A 232 9.49 -6.01 5.25
C THR A 232 10.32 -6.81 6.26
N GLY A 233 10.34 -8.14 6.13
CA GLY A 233 10.95 -9.02 7.13
C GLY A 233 10.43 -8.72 8.54
N ALA A 234 11.32 -8.80 9.53
CA ALA A 234 11.02 -8.43 10.91
C ALA A 234 11.14 -6.92 11.19
N GLY A 235 11.67 -6.12 10.24
CA GLY A 235 11.94 -4.69 10.45
C GLY A 235 10.70 -3.81 10.32
N GLY A 236 9.70 -4.25 9.54
CA GLY A 236 8.49 -3.47 9.27
C GLY A 236 8.74 -2.27 8.36
N LEU A 237 7.65 -1.67 7.88
CA LEU A 237 7.67 -0.41 7.15
C LEU A 237 6.81 0.61 7.90
N ASN A 238 7.41 1.73 8.29
CA ASN A 238 6.71 2.91 8.80
C ASN A 238 6.46 3.89 7.64
N LEU A 239 5.24 4.39 7.51
CA LEU A 239 4.91 5.44 6.54
C LEU A 239 5.21 6.81 7.16
N GLY A 240 4.84 7.00 8.43
CA GLY A 240 5.45 7.99 9.29
C GLY A 240 4.47 9.08 9.70
N ALA A 241 4.73 10.34 9.36
CA ALA A 241 3.87 11.46 9.73
C ALA A 241 3.18 12.07 8.51
N GLY A 242 1.86 12.08 8.50
CA GLY A 242 1.08 12.74 7.46
C GLY A 242 -0.27 12.07 7.28
N ASN A 243 -0.72 12.00 6.03
CA ASN A 243 -1.92 11.28 5.64
C ASN A 243 -1.50 10.24 4.61
N ASP A 244 -1.21 9.05 5.08
CA ASP A 244 -0.58 7.99 4.31
C ASP A 244 -1.60 7.02 3.72
N THR A 245 -1.18 6.27 2.72
CA THR A 245 -2.05 5.28 2.06
C THR A 245 -1.29 4.01 1.76
N LEU A 246 -1.78 2.89 2.30
CA LEU A 246 -1.43 1.56 1.83
C LEU A 246 -2.60 0.99 1.00
N THR A 247 -2.36 0.70 -0.27
CA THR A 247 -3.34 0.05 -1.16
C THR A 247 -2.93 -1.38 -1.48
N LEU A 248 -3.78 -2.36 -1.15
CA LEU A 248 -3.64 -3.75 -1.57
C LEU A 248 -4.60 -4.06 -2.70
N ASN A 249 -4.07 -4.33 -3.89
CA ASN A 249 -4.82 -4.78 -5.05
C ASN A 249 -4.88 -6.32 -5.13
N ASP A 250 -5.59 -6.86 -6.11
CA ASP A 250 -5.47 -8.27 -6.48
C ASP A 250 -4.01 -8.64 -6.82
N GLY A 251 -3.59 -9.84 -6.42
CA GLY A 251 -2.20 -10.30 -6.55
C GLY A 251 -1.23 -9.80 -5.49
N ALA A 252 -1.58 -8.74 -4.72
CA ALA A 252 -0.70 -8.20 -3.69
C ALA A 252 -0.30 -9.27 -2.66
N VAL A 253 0.95 -9.26 -2.21
CA VAL A 253 1.43 -10.08 -1.09
C VAL A 253 2.16 -9.17 -0.13
N LEU A 254 1.74 -9.16 1.13
CA LEU A 254 2.42 -8.46 2.21
C LEU A 254 3.01 -9.48 3.17
N THR A 255 4.33 -9.48 3.33
CA THR A 255 5.04 -10.25 4.34
C THR A 255 5.72 -9.29 5.32
N GLY A 256 5.37 -9.41 6.60
CA GLY A 256 5.84 -8.51 7.65
C GLY A 256 4.77 -7.51 8.07
N THR A 257 5.16 -6.31 8.45
CA THR A 257 4.28 -5.29 9.04
C THR A 257 4.37 -3.97 8.32
N VAL A 258 3.24 -3.24 8.24
CA VAL A 258 3.19 -1.84 7.84
C VAL A 258 2.50 -1.04 8.94
N ASN A 259 3.16 0.00 9.40
CA ASN A 259 2.61 0.98 10.33
C ASN A 259 2.41 2.29 9.57
N ALA A 260 1.21 2.87 9.62
CA ALA A 260 1.00 4.20 9.07
C ALA A 260 1.77 5.29 9.85
N GLY A 261 2.10 5.02 11.12
CA GLY A 261 2.89 5.93 11.95
C GLY A 261 2.00 6.74 12.86
N THR A 262 2.39 7.99 13.14
CA THR A 262 1.55 8.91 13.92
C THR A 262 0.83 9.83 12.97
N GLY A 263 -0.48 9.61 12.81
CA GLY A 263 -1.34 10.49 12.02
C GLY A 263 -1.17 11.95 12.43
N GLY A 264 -1.04 12.81 11.43
CA GLY A 264 -0.66 14.21 11.61
C GLY A 264 -1.79 15.21 11.38
N GLU A 265 -2.76 14.98 10.51
CA GLU A 265 -3.56 16.11 9.99
C GLU A 265 -5.02 15.78 9.64
N THR A 266 -5.81 16.85 9.59
CA THR A 266 -7.27 16.90 9.35
C THR A 266 -7.78 15.96 8.24
N GLY A 267 -8.96 15.36 8.42
CA GLY A 267 -9.62 14.55 7.40
C GLY A 267 -9.75 13.08 7.80
N ALA A 268 -9.63 12.15 6.84
CA ALA A 268 -9.70 10.71 7.11
C ALA A 268 -8.45 10.14 7.81
N GLY A 269 -7.34 10.90 7.83
CA GLY A 269 -6.04 10.43 8.30
C GLY A 269 -5.45 9.39 7.37
N ASP A 270 -4.69 8.47 7.95
CA ASP A 270 -4.06 7.36 7.26
C ASP A 270 -5.10 6.35 6.77
N THR A 271 -4.94 5.89 5.54
CA THR A 271 -5.91 5.03 4.86
C THR A 271 -5.33 3.67 4.52
N PHE A 272 -5.94 2.63 5.08
CA PHE A 272 -5.76 1.27 4.56
C PHE A 272 -6.81 0.99 3.50
N ARG A 273 -6.39 0.83 2.24
CA ARG A 273 -7.26 0.57 1.10
C ARG A 273 -7.07 -0.85 0.60
N VAL A 274 -8.18 -1.52 0.32
CA VAL A 274 -8.17 -2.84 -0.32
C VAL A 274 -9.08 -2.81 -1.55
N ILE A 275 -8.50 -3.13 -2.70
CA ILE A 275 -9.21 -3.22 -3.98
C ILE A 275 -9.10 -4.67 -4.45
N ASN A 276 -10.10 -5.49 -4.13
CA ASN A 276 -10.06 -6.91 -4.43
C ASN A 276 -11.30 -7.41 -5.17
N THR A 277 -11.09 -8.10 -6.27
CA THR A 277 -12.13 -8.88 -6.96
C THR A 277 -12.12 -10.34 -6.53
N VAL A 278 -10.95 -10.84 -6.10
CA VAL A 278 -10.77 -12.16 -5.50
C VAL A 278 -10.83 -12.05 -3.98
N ASN A 279 -11.28 -13.10 -3.29
CA ASN A 279 -11.33 -13.09 -1.83
C ASN A 279 -9.93 -12.92 -1.23
N ARG A 280 -9.82 -12.08 -0.20
CA ARG A 280 -8.56 -11.78 0.50
C ARG A 280 -8.79 -11.81 2.00
N THR A 281 -7.83 -12.39 2.73
CA THR A 281 -7.78 -12.31 4.18
C THR A 281 -6.64 -11.41 4.62
N VAL A 282 -6.91 -10.53 5.57
CA VAL A 282 -5.91 -9.67 6.21
C VAL A 282 -5.90 -9.96 7.71
N GLN A 283 -4.71 -10.01 8.28
CA GLN A 283 -4.50 -10.20 9.72
C GLN A 283 -4.15 -8.87 10.37
N GLY A 284 -4.82 -8.53 11.48
CA GLY A 284 -4.64 -7.27 12.20
C GLY A 284 -3.20 -7.01 12.66
N ALA A 285 -2.48 -8.06 13.07
CA ALA A 285 -1.08 -7.94 13.52
C ALA A 285 -0.10 -7.44 12.44
N GLY A 286 -0.49 -7.48 11.16
CA GLY A 286 0.33 -6.99 10.05
C GLY A 286 0.20 -5.49 9.77
N LEU A 287 -0.80 -4.82 10.36
CA LEU A 287 -1.17 -3.45 10.00
C LEU A 287 -1.52 -2.63 11.25
N SER A 288 -0.91 -1.46 11.40
CA SER A 288 -1.18 -0.56 12.52
C SER A 288 -1.19 0.90 12.08
N GLY A 289 -1.70 1.78 12.93
CA GLY A 289 -1.67 3.23 12.72
C GLY A 289 -2.71 3.77 11.73
N PHE A 290 -3.37 2.93 10.94
CA PHE A 290 -4.39 3.41 9.99
C PHE A 290 -5.66 3.91 10.69
N GLU A 291 -6.05 5.16 10.46
CA GLU A 291 -7.31 5.70 10.99
C GLU A 291 -8.55 5.26 10.18
N SER A 292 -8.40 4.93 8.90
CA SER A 292 -9.53 4.56 8.04
C SER A 292 -9.31 3.28 7.23
N LEU A 293 -10.40 2.55 6.99
CA LEU A 293 -10.47 1.41 6.09
C LEU A 293 -11.35 1.74 4.88
N ASP A 294 -10.81 1.54 3.68
CA ASP A 294 -11.53 1.70 2.41
C ASP A 294 -11.56 0.38 1.63
N LYS A 295 -12.70 -0.31 1.68
CA LYS A 295 -12.95 -1.57 0.96
C LYS A 295 -13.62 -1.30 -0.38
N GLN A 296 -12.94 -1.68 -1.45
CA GLN A 296 -13.38 -1.60 -2.83
C GLN A 296 -13.33 -2.97 -3.54
N GLY A 297 -13.87 -3.04 -4.76
CA GLY A 297 -13.92 -4.26 -5.57
C GLY A 297 -15.00 -5.25 -5.12
N SER A 298 -15.33 -6.20 -5.99
CA SER A 298 -16.45 -7.13 -5.81
C SER A 298 -16.17 -8.29 -4.85
N GLY A 299 -14.91 -8.56 -4.52
CA GLY A 299 -14.51 -9.69 -3.68
C GLY A 299 -14.78 -9.49 -2.20
N THR A 300 -14.58 -10.56 -1.43
CA THR A 300 -14.65 -10.53 0.04
C THR A 300 -13.30 -10.15 0.64
N LEU A 301 -13.25 -9.11 1.46
CA LEU A 301 -12.15 -8.85 2.39
C LEU A 301 -12.51 -9.43 3.75
N THR A 302 -11.80 -10.45 4.19
CA THR A 302 -11.93 -11.05 5.52
C THR A 302 -10.89 -10.46 6.46
N LEU A 303 -11.35 -9.87 7.56
CA LEU A 303 -10.52 -9.37 8.65
C LEU A 303 -10.40 -10.44 9.74
N THR A 304 -9.17 -10.75 10.14
CA THR A 304 -8.84 -11.69 11.22
C THR A 304 -7.90 -11.03 12.21
N GLY A 305 -8.00 -11.37 13.49
CA GLY A 305 -7.35 -10.59 14.55
C GLY A 305 -7.98 -9.21 14.72
N ASP A 306 -7.29 -8.31 15.42
CA ASP A 306 -7.84 -7.02 15.81
C ASP A 306 -7.59 -5.93 14.76
N HIS A 307 -8.65 -5.24 14.35
CA HIS A 307 -8.60 -4.11 13.46
C HIS A 307 -9.27 -2.89 14.11
N SER A 308 -8.61 -1.73 14.05
CA SER A 308 -9.12 -0.48 14.60
C SER A 308 -8.94 0.64 13.60
N TYR A 309 -10.03 1.37 13.32
CA TYR A 309 -10.08 2.49 12.36
C TYR A 309 -10.90 3.62 12.97
N SER A 310 -10.21 4.57 13.62
CA SER A 310 -10.79 5.67 14.41
C SER A 310 -11.55 6.71 13.60
N SER A 311 -11.26 6.87 12.31
CA SER A 311 -11.96 7.78 11.38
C SER A 311 -13.12 7.12 10.63
N GLY A 312 -13.30 5.81 10.78
CA GLY A 312 -14.42 5.08 10.16
C GLY A 312 -13.99 4.05 9.11
N THR A 313 -14.97 3.26 8.70
CA THR A 313 -14.83 2.24 7.66
C THR A 313 -15.78 2.54 6.51
N THR A 314 -15.28 2.46 5.27
CA THR A 314 -16.10 2.56 4.06
C THR A 314 -16.07 1.25 3.29
N ILE A 315 -17.25 0.74 2.95
CA ILE A 315 -17.43 -0.40 2.06
C ILE A 315 -18.08 0.13 0.78
N GLN A 316 -17.27 0.39 -0.24
CA GLN A 316 -17.77 0.85 -1.53
C GLN A 316 -18.43 -0.27 -2.33
N GLY A 317 -17.97 -1.51 -2.15
CA GLY A 317 -18.52 -2.69 -2.82
C GLY A 317 -17.94 -4.01 -2.32
N GLY A 318 -18.53 -5.12 -2.78
CA GLY A 318 -18.18 -6.47 -2.34
C GLY A 318 -18.55 -6.70 -0.88
N THR A 319 -17.83 -7.60 -0.20
CA THR A 319 -18.07 -7.93 1.21
C THR A 319 -16.88 -7.52 2.07
N LEU A 320 -17.13 -6.85 3.20
CA LEU A 320 -16.23 -6.78 4.33
C LEU A 320 -16.71 -7.78 5.39
N GLN A 321 -15.91 -8.79 5.70
CA GLN A 321 -16.25 -9.83 6.66
C GLN A 321 -15.35 -9.75 7.89
N VAL A 322 -15.95 -9.64 9.08
CA VAL A 322 -15.25 -9.71 10.37
C VAL A 322 -15.22 -11.17 10.83
N GLY A 323 -14.02 -11.71 10.99
CA GLY A 323 -13.78 -13.12 11.31
C GLY A 323 -13.95 -14.07 10.11
N SER A 324 -13.48 -15.31 10.26
CA SER A 324 -13.58 -16.37 9.23
C SER A 324 -14.42 -17.56 9.67
N GLY A 325 -15.07 -17.49 10.84
CA GLY A 325 -15.76 -18.59 11.50
C GLY A 325 -14.81 -19.56 12.24
N ALA A 326 -13.62 -19.80 11.68
CA ALA A 326 -12.55 -20.57 12.33
C ALA A 326 -11.60 -19.67 13.14
N ILE A 327 -11.29 -18.48 12.64
CA ILE A 327 -10.41 -17.50 13.26
C ILE A 327 -11.23 -16.27 13.61
N ALA A 328 -11.12 -15.83 14.86
CA ALA A 328 -11.77 -14.62 15.35
C ALA A 328 -11.24 -13.37 14.63
N GLY A 329 -12.06 -12.32 14.63
CA GLY A 329 -11.66 -10.98 14.22
C GLY A 329 -12.44 -9.94 15.02
N THR A 330 -11.89 -8.74 15.14
CA THR A 330 -12.58 -7.58 15.69
C THR A 330 -12.45 -6.41 14.74
N LEU A 331 -13.48 -5.55 14.71
CA LEU A 331 -13.49 -4.29 13.98
C LEU A 331 -13.95 -3.18 14.91
N THR A 332 -13.02 -2.39 15.42
CA THR A 332 -13.31 -1.21 16.24
C THR A 332 -13.34 0.02 15.34
N THR A 333 -14.52 0.59 15.13
CA THR A 333 -14.70 1.75 14.25
C THR A 333 -15.97 2.50 14.62
N PRO A 334 -15.99 3.86 14.62
CA PRO A 334 -17.18 4.60 15.03
C PRO A 334 -18.31 4.52 13.98
N THR A 335 -17.97 4.33 12.71
CA THR A 335 -18.94 4.31 11.61
C THR A 335 -18.56 3.28 10.55
N VAL A 336 -19.59 2.74 9.89
CA VAL A 336 -19.46 1.95 8.66
C VAL A 336 -20.38 2.54 7.59
N ALA A 337 -19.81 3.16 6.57
CA ALA A 337 -20.54 3.53 5.36
C ALA A 337 -20.62 2.31 4.43
N ASN A 338 -21.73 1.59 4.47
CA ASN A 338 -21.90 0.30 3.81
C ASN A 338 -22.71 0.41 2.51
N ASN A 339 -22.06 0.29 1.36
CA ASN A 339 -22.69 0.16 0.04
C ASN A 339 -22.51 -1.24 -0.58
N GLY A 340 -21.98 -2.19 0.17
CA GLY A 340 -21.82 -3.59 -0.23
C GLY A 340 -22.47 -4.52 0.79
N THR A 341 -21.66 -5.37 1.43
CA THR A 341 -22.08 -6.22 2.54
C THR A 341 -21.11 -6.09 3.70
N LEU A 342 -21.62 -5.81 4.89
CA LEU A 342 -20.90 -6.02 6.15
C LEU A 342 -21.31 -7.38 6.72
N ALA A 343 -20.36 -8.29 6.90
CA ALA A 343 -20.63 -9.66 7.36
C ALA A 343 -19.91 -9.95 8.68
N PHE A 344 -20.59 -10.60 9.61
CA PHE A 344 -20.03 -11.10 10.88
C PHE A 344 -19.98 -12.62 10.84
N ASN A 345 -18.78 -13.18 10.69
CA ASN A 345 -18.54 -14.63 10.69
C ASN A 345 -17.68 -15.00 11.91
N LEU A 346 -18.31 -14.97 13.08
CA LEU A 346 -17.70 -15.15 14.39
C LEU A 346 -18.38 -16.31 15.14
N ASN A 347 -17.59 -17.12 15.86
CA ASN A 347 -18.06 -18.24 16.68
C ASN A 347 -18.14 -17.89 18.18
N ASN A 348 -17.71 -16.69 18.55
CA ASN A 348 -17.74 -16.13 19.90
C ASN A 348 -18.81 -15.04 20.03
N ASN A 349 -18.92 -14.46 21.22
CA ASN A 349 -19.75 -13.29 21.45
C ASN A 349 -18.99 -12.03 21.03
N TYR A 350 -19.65 -11.15 20.28
CA TYR A 350 -19.07 -9.91 19.76
C TYR A 350 -20.08 -8.77 19.82
N SER A 351 -19.70 -7.66 20.44
CA SER A 351 -20.52 -6.44 20.48
C SER A 351 -19.97 -5.45 19.47
N PHE A 352 -20.84 -4.94 18.60
CA PHE A 352 -20.50 -3.95 17.59
C PHE A 352 -21.34 -2.67 17.80
N ASP A 353 -20.65 -1.58 18.09
CA ASP A 353 -21.23 -0.29 18.48
C ASP A 353 -21.18 0.78 17.37
N GLY A 354 -20.35 0.56 16.35
CA GLY A 354 -20.24 1.46 15.19
C GLY A 354 -21.57 1.66 14.46
N ALA A 355 -21.85 2.91 14.07
CA ALA A 355 -23.05 3.26 13.32
C ALA A 355 -22.93 2.81 11.86
N ILE A 356 -23.81 1.91 11.43
CA ILE A 356 -23.87 1.38 10.07
C ILE A 356 -24.88 2.21 9.27
N SER A 357 -24.45 2.72 8.12
CA SER A 357 -25.25 3.52 7.19
C SER A 357 -25.10 3.02 5.76
N GLY A 358 -25.85 3.59 4.81
CA GLY A 358 -25.73 3.29 3.39
C GLY A 358 -26.78 2.32 2.86
N THR A 359 -26.54 1.75 1.68
CA THR A 359 -27.53 0.93 0.96
C THR A 359 -27.25 -0.57 1.03
N GLY A 360 -26.10 -0.95 1.59
CA GLY A 360 -25.62 -2.32 1.67
C GLY A 360 -26.34 -3.17 2.70
N SER A 361 -26.12 -4.49 2.61
CA SER A 361 -26.69 -5.48 3.53
C SER A 361 -25.81 -5.74 4.75
N VAL A 362 -26.41 -6.25 5.82
CA VAL A 362 -25.71 -6.77 6.99
C VAL A 362 -25.98 -8.27 7.11
N ASN A 363 -24.93 -9.09 7.17
CA ASN A 363 -25.04 -10.54 7.24
C ASN A 363 -24.44 -11.08 8.54
N LYS A 364 -25.17 -11.96 9.23
CA LYS A 364 -24.70 -12.71 10.39
C LYS A 364 -24.52 -14.17 9.99
N LEU A 365 -23.27 -14.61 9.86
CA LEU A 365 -22.88 -15.88 9.24
C LEU A 365 -22.30 -16.91 10.23
N GLY A 366 -21.66 -16.45 11.30
CA GLY A 366 -20.99 -17.34 12.26
C GLY A 366 -21.94 -17.91 13.32
N THR A 367 -21.53 -18.98 14.00
CA THR A 367 -22.35 -19.66 15.03
C THR A 367 -22.47 -18.90 16.36
N GLY A 368 -21.62 -17.89 16.58
CA GLY A 368 -21.60 -17.11 17.82
C GLY A 368 -22.75 -16.12 17.94
N THR A 369 -22.63 -15.21 18.91
CA THR A 369 -23.60 -14.12 19.12
C THR A 369 -22.99 -12.80 18.67
N THR A 370 -23.65 -12.09 17.76
CA THR A 370 -23.30 -10.69 17.46
C THR A 370 -24.36 -9.78 18.06
N THR A 371 -23.94 -8.76 18.80
CA THR A 371 -24.83 -7.76 19.40
C THR A 371 -24.59 -6.43 18.71
N LEU A 372 -25.60 -5.88 18.04
CA LEU A 372 -25.56 -4.52 17.49
C LEU A 372 -26.09 -3.53 18.53
N THR A 373 -25.24 -2.63 19.00
CA THR A 373 -25.59 -1.58 19.99
C THR A 373 -25.66 -0.18 19.38
N GLY A 374 -25.12 0.02 18.18
CA GLY A 374 -25.11 1.30 17.47
C GLY A 374 -26.49 1.79 17.01
N THR A 375 -26.54 3.07 16.63
CA THR A 375 -27.69 3.67 15.94
C THR A 375 -27.47 3.59 14.43
N ASN A 376 -28.24 2.74 13.76
CA ASN A 376 -28.00 2.39 12.37
C ASN A 376 -29.10 2.91 11.44
N SER A 377 -28.71 3.20 10.20
CA SER A 377 -29.55 3.82 9.16
C SER A 377 -29.38 3.19 7.78
N TYR A 378 -28.80 1.99 7.69
CA TYR A 378 -28.65 1.29 6.40
C TYR A 378 -30.00 0.79 5.88
N SER A 379 -30.23 0.88 4.57
CA SER A 379 -31.50 0.49 3.95
C SER A 379 -31.52 -0.93 3.37
N GLY A 380 -30.36 -1.58 3.25
CA GLY A 380 -30.25 -2.97 2.80
C GLY A 380 -30.75 -3.97 3.85
N ALA A 381 -30.93 -5.23 3.42
CA ALA A 381 -31.46 -6.28 4.29
C ALA A 381 -30.48 -6.68 5.41
N THR A 382 -31.05 -7.15 6.51
CA THR A 382 -30.33 -7.82 7.61
C THR A 382 -30.58 -9.32 7.52
N ASN A 383 -29.58 -10.10 7.15
CA ASN A 383 -29.71 -11.56 7.00
C ASN A 383 -29.02 -12.29 8.15
N ILE A 384 -29.78 -13.10 8.88
CA ILE A 384 -29.31 -13.88 10.02
C ILE A 384 -29.28 -15.34 9.58
N ASN A 385 -28.15 -15.74 9.03
CA ASN A 385 -27.95 -17.03 8.39
C ASN A 385 -27.55 -18.12 9.39
N ALA A 386 -26.89 -17.77 10.49
CA ALA A 386 -26.52 -18.68 11.57
C ALA A 386 -26.27 -17.97 12.90
N GLY A 387 -26.29 -18.75 13.98
CA GLY A 387 -26.06 -18.26 15.34
C GLY A 387 -27.10 -17.22 15.76
N THR A 388 -26.70 -16.31 16.65
CA THR A 388 -27.61 -15.30 17.22
C THR A 388 -27.22 -13.88 16.79
N LEU A 389 -28.20 -13.08 16.35
CA LEU A 389 -28.08 -11.63 16.27
C LEU A 389 -28.96 -10.99 17.36
N LEU A 390 -28.34 -10.20 18.24
CA LEU A 390 -29.05 -9.38 19.23
C LEU A 390 -29.08 -7.93 18.75
N ILE A 391 -30.27 -7.35 18.62
CA ILE A 391 -30.47 -5.94 18.35
C ILE A 391 -30.69 -5.23 19.68
N ASN A 392 -29.66 -4.59 20.22
CA ASN A 392 -29.73 -3.81 21.47
C ASN A 392 -29.63 -2.30 21.22
N GLY A 393 -29.26 -1.90 20.01
CA GLY A 393 -29.23 -0.50 19.57
C GLY A 393 -30.54 -0.04 18.93
N ASN A 394 -30.46 1.12 18.28
CA ASN A 394 -31.58 1.72 17.57
C ASN A 394 -31.44 1.52 16.06
N GLN A 395 -32.28 0.67 15.47
CA GLN A 395 -32.34 0.45 14.02
C GLN A 395 -33.57 1.11 13.39
N SER A 396 -34.20 2.10 14.05
CA SER A 396 -35.46 2.71 13.55
C SER A 396 -35.33 3.32 12.15
N ALA A 397 -34.14 3.83 11.79
CA ALA A 397 -33.83 4.33 10.46
C ALA A 397 -33.30 3.25 9.50
N ALA A 398 -32.99 2.04 9.99
CA ALA A 398 -32.62 0.92 9.15
C ALA A 398 -33.86 0.12 8.76
N THR A 399 -34.40 0.43 7.58
CA THR A 399 -35.74 0.00 7.14
C THR A 399 -35.74 -1.27 6.30
N GLY A 400 -34.57 -1.82 5.99
CA GLY A 400 -34.44 -3.07 5.24
C GLY A 400 -35.08 -4.26 5.96
N GLN A 401 -35.50 -5.28 5.20
CA GLN A 401 -36.08 -6.49 5.76
C GLN A 401 -35.06 -7.26 6.60
N THR A 402 -35.48 -7.71 7.78
CA THR A 402 -34.70 -8.62 8.63
C THR A 402 -35.17 -10.05 8.41
N ASN A 403 -34.26 -10.92 7.95
CA ASN A 403 -34.54 -12.32 7.63
C ASN A 403 -33.81 -13.24 8.61
N VAL A 404 -34.55 -14.13 9.28
CA VAL A 404 -34.00 -15.17 10.16
C VAL A 404 -34.11 -16.52 9.48
N ALA A 405 -32.97 -17.15 9.19
CA ALA A 405 -32.91 -18.46 8.57
C ALA A 405 -33.23 -19.59 9.58
N THR A 406 -33.51 -20.79 9.05
CA THR A 406 -33.66 -22.01 9.85
C THR A 406 -32.44 -22.24 10.75
N GLY A 407 -32.66 -22.48 12.04
CA GLY A 407 -31.62 -22.70 13.03
C GLY A 407 -30.87 -21.44 13.49
N ALA A 408 -31.20 -20.26 12.95
CA ALA A 408 -30.65 -18.99 13.40
C ALA A 408 -31.61 -18.28 14.37
N THR A 409 -31.08 -17.35 15.15
CA THR A 409 -31.82 -16.66 16.23
C THR A 409 -31.73 -15.15 16.09
N LEU A 410 -32.87 -14.49 16.14
CA LEU A 410 -32.98 -13.04 16.33
C LEU A 410 -33.45 -12.75 17.75
N GLY A 411 -32.81 -11.80 18.43
CA GLY A 411 -33.22 -11.30 19.73
C GLY A 411 -32.79 -9.87 20.00
N GLY A 412 -32.74 -9.50 21.28
CA GLY A 412 -32.28 -8.20 21.75
C GLY A 412 -33.38 -7.38 22.44
N THR A 413 -33.01 -6.18 22.87
CA THR A 413 -33.89 -5.24 23.61
C THR A 413 -34.06 -3.89 22.92
N GLY A 414 -33.69 -3.81 21.64
CA GLY A 414 -33.63 -2.59 20.86
C GLY A 414 -34.86 -2.37 19.97
N ILE A 415 -34.62 -1.63 18.88
CA ILE A 415 -35.65 -1.29 17.88
C ILE A 415 -35.18 -1.79 16.52
N ILE A 416 -36.06 -2.47 15.78
CA ILE A 416 -35.90 -2.87 14.38
C ILE A 416 -36.79 -1.95 13.52
N GLY A 417 -36.21 -1.26 12.54
CA GLY A 417 -36.96 -0.32 11.68
C GLY A 417 -37.79 -1.01 10.61
N GLY A 418 -37.23 -2.03 9.94
CA GLY A 418 -37.91 -2.79 8.90
C GLY A 418 -38.87 -3.86 9.41
N SER A 419 -39.43 -4.63 8.47
CA SER A 419 -40.20 -5.84 8.79
C SER A 419 -39.28 -7.01 9.09
N VAL A 420 -39.74 -7.94 9.92
CA VAL A 420 -39.04 -9.16 10.31
C VAL A 420 -39.75 -10.36 9.71
N THR A 421 -38.98 -11.30 9.15
CA THR A 421 -39.46 -12.62 8.74
C THR A 421 -38.60 -13.69 9.40
N VAL A 422 -39.26 -14.61 10.10
CA VAL A 422 -38.62 -15.76 10.74
C VAL A 422 -39.04 -17.01 9.99
N ALA A 423 -38.09 -17.63 9.30
CA ALA A 423 -38.35 -18.84 8.52
C ALA A 423 -38.69 -20.03 9.42
N ASP A 424 -39.23 -21.08 8.81
CA ASP A 424 -39.47 -22.37 9.47
C ASP A 424 -38.19 -22.87 10.16
N GLY A 425 -38.32 -23.25 11.44
CA GLY A 425 -37.21 -23.66 12.30
C GLY A 425 -36.23 -22.55 12.70
N GLY A 426 -36.46 -21.29 12.30
CA GLY A 426 -35.77 -20.13 12.88
C GLY A 426 -36.28 -19.81 14.27
N THR A 427 -35.53 -19.01 15.04
CA THR A 427 -35.89 -18.64 16.43
C THR A 427 -36.05 -17.13 16.57
N PHE A 428 -37.16 -16.70 17.17
CA PHE A 428 -37.37 -15.34 17.65
C PHE A 428 -37.35 -15.34 19.18
N ALA A 429 -36.37 -14.66 19.76
CA ALA A 429 -36.09 -14.65 21.19
C ALA A 429 -35.88 -13.20 21.68
N PRO A 430 -36.96 -12.41 21.90
CA PRO A 430 -36.82 -11.09 22.51
C PRO A 430 -36.06 -11.18 23.85
N GLY A 431 -35.39 -10.10 24.22
CA GLY A 431 -34.55 -10.06 25.42
C GLY A 431 -33.05 -10.04 25.13
N GLY A 432 -32.28 -9.76 26.17
CA GLY A 432 -30.83 -9.62 26.10
C GLY A 432 -30.07 -10.95 26.04
N ALA A 433 -28.74 -10.85 26.05
CA ALA A 433 -27.87 -12.01 26.08
C ALA A 433 -28.18 -12.92 27.28
N GLY A 434 -28.09 -14.24 27.08
CA GLY A 434 -28.38 -15.22 28.14
C GLY A 434 -29.86 -15.34 28.48
N ASN A 435 -30.76 -15.01 27.56
CA ASN A 435 -32.22 -15.05 27.76
C ASN A 435 -32.71 -14.07 28.85
N ALA A 436 -32.02 -12.93 29.01
CA ALA A 436 -32.44 -11.90 29.95
C ALA A 436 -33.74 -11.23 29.44
N PRO A 437 -34.79 -11.08 30.27
CA PRO A 437 -36.04 -10.44 29.87
C PRO A 437 -35.83 -9.04 29.28
N GLY A 438 -36.61 -8.67 28.26
CA GLY A 438 -36.57 -7.34 27.69
C GLY A 438 -37.62 -7.07 26.63
N THR A 439 -37.65 -5.82 26.17
CA THR A 439 -38.58 -5.37 25.12
C THR A 439 -37.87 -5.28 23.78
N LEU A 440 -38.33 -6.02 22.76
CA LEU A 440 -37.89 -5.84 21.38
C LEU A 440 -39.00 -5.15 20.58
N THR A 441 -38.70 -4.00 19.99
CA THR A 441 -39.64 -3.26 19.15
C THR A 441 -39.36 -3.53 17.67
N ILE A 442 -40.40 -3.79 16.88
CA ILE A 442 -40.37 -3.94 15.43
C ILE A 442 -41.32 -2.88 14.87
N ASN A 443 -40.80 -1.89 14.15
CA ASN A 443 -41.62 -0.83 13.55
C ASN A 443 -42.41 -1.34 12.33
N GLY A 444 -41.94 -2.39 11.67
CA GLY A 444 -42.62 -3.06 10.54
C GLY A 444 -43.53 -4.21 10.97
N ASN A 445 -43.79 -5.11 10.02
CA ASN A 445 -44.52 -6.36 10.26
C ASN A 445 -43.62 -7.41 10.90
N LEU A 446 -44.22 -8.38 11.60
CA LEU A 446 -43.55 -9.60 12.07
C LEU A 446 -44.24 -10.82 11.44
N ALA A 447 -43.54 -11.52 10.54
CA ALA A 447 -44.00 -12.77 9.96
C ALA A 447 -43.28 -13.96 10.62
N LEU A 448 -44.03 -14.89 11.19
CA LEU A 448 -43.53 -16.09 11.84
C LEU A 448 -43.96 -17.32 11.03
N GLY A 449 -43.00 -18.03 10.41
CA GLY A 449 -43.26 -19.35 9.86
C GLY A 449 -43.50 -20.40 10.97
N ASN A 450 -43.24 -21.66 10.68
CA ASN A 450 -43.13 -22.74 11.70
C ASN A 450 -41.86 -22.54 12.56
N SER A 451 -41.77 -21.40 13.21
CA SER A 451 -40.62 -20.88 13.94
C SER A 451 -40.73 -21.16 15.44
N ASN A 452 -39.60 -21.01 16.14
CA ASN A 452 -39.55 -21.10 17.59
C ASN A 452 -39.70 -19.71 18.19
N LEU A 453 -40.68 -19.52 19.05
CA LEU A 453 -40.81 -18.32 19.87
C LEU A 453 -40.27 -18.62 21.28
N ASN A 454 -39.21 -17.93 21.69
CA ASN A 454 -38.61 -18.08 23.01
C ASN A 454 -38.82 -16.80 23.83
N VAL A 455 -39.67 -16.87 24.84
CA VAL A 455 -40.09 -15.73 25.65
C VAL A 455 -40.05 -16.08 27.14
N ASN A 456 -39.62 -15.12 27.95
CA ASN A 456 -39.59 -15.19 29.40
C ASN A 456 -40.93 -14.78 29.99
N PHE A 457 -41.37 -15.56 30.99
CA PHE A 457 -42.51 -15.25 31.84
C PHE A 457 -42.10 -15.37 33.32
N GLY A 458 -42.34 -14.34 34.10
CA GLY A 458 -42.04 -14.32 35.53
C GLY A 458 -42.85 -13.32 36.36
N GLU A 459 -43.64 -12.42 35.74
CA GLU A 459 -44.56 -11.51 36.44
C GLU A 459 -45.99 -11.65 35.92
N ALA A 460 -46.95 -11.95 36.78
CA ALA A 460 -48.34 -12.06 36.35
C ALA A 460 -48.91 -10.68 35.98
N ASN A 461 -49.52 -10.57 34.80
CA ASN A 461 -50.23 -9.38 34.31
C ASN A 461 -49.36 -8.11 34.11
N VAL A 462 -48.05 -8.26 33.89
CA VAL A 462 -47.12 -7.13 33.65
C VAL A 462 -46.48 -7.23 32.26
N PRO A 463 -47.03 -6.59 31.21
CA PRO A 463 -46.38 -6.57 29.89
C PRO A 463 -45.00 -5.90 29.97
N GLY A 464 -43.94 -6.60 29.55
CA GLY A 464 -42.56 -6.07 29.53
C GLY A 464 -41.97 -5.73 30.91
N GLY A 465 -42.47 -6.37 31.97
CA GLY A 465 -41.95 -6.24 33.33
C GLY A 465 -40.54 -6.82 33.50
N ALA A 466 -39.99 -6.75 34.72
CA ALA A 466 -38.59 -7.12 34.98
C ALA A 466 -38.29 -8.61 34.69
N PHE A 467 -39.31 -9.46 34.72
CA PHE A 467 -39.19 -10.89 34.43
C PHE A 467 -39.95 -11.35 33.17
N ASN A 468 -40.53 -10.42 32.40
CA ASN A 468 -41.31 -10.73 31.22
C ASN A 468 -40.72 -10.09 29.96
N ASP A 469 -40.66 -10.85 28.88
CA ASP A 469 -40.41 -10.25 27.57
C ASP A 469 -41.61 -9.46 27.05
N LEU A 470 -41.33 -8.47 26.21
CA LEU A 470 -42.35 -7.77 25.42
C LEU A 470 -41.91 -7.69 23.96
N ILE A 471 -42.80 -8.12 23.07
CA ILE A 471 -42.65 -7.95 21.63
C ILE A 471 -43.61 -6.85 21.22
N ASN A 472 -43.08 -5.71 20.79
CA ASN A 472 -43.87 -4.59 20.35
C ASN A 472 -43.82 -4.50 18.81
N VAL A 473 -44.92 -4.87 18.14
CA VAL A 473 -45.00 -4.86 16.67
C VAL A 473 -45.85 -3.67 16.22
N GLY A 474 -45.27 -2.80 15.41
CA GLY A 474 -45.94 -1.62 14.85
C GLY A 474 -46.83 -1.94 13.65
N GLY A 475 -46.53 -3.02 12.92
CA GLY A 475 -47.33 -3.53 11.81
C GLY A 475 -48.19 -4.75 12.17
N ASN A 476 -48.46 -5.59 11.18
CA ASN A 476 -49.18 -6.84 11.36
C ASN A 476 -48.24 -7.94 11.88
N MET A 477 -48.78 -8.81 12.74
CA MET A 477 -48.18 -10.09 13.07
C MET A 477 -48.92 -11.19 12.29
N THR A 478 -48.20 -12.01 11.52
CA THR A 478 -48.78 -13.05 10.66
C THR A 478 -48.06 -14.38 10.77
#